data_AF-A0A2W6TRL6-F1
#
_entry.id   AF-A0A2W6TRL6-F1
#
_cell.length_a   1.000
_cell.length_b   1.000
_cell.length_c   1.000
_cell.angle_alpha   90.00
_cell.angle_beta   90.00
_cell.angle_gamma   90.00
#
_symmetry.space_group_name_H-M   'P 1'
#
loop_
_entity.id
_entity.type
_entity.pdbx_description
1 polymer ?
#
loop_
_entity_poly.entity_id
_entity_poly.type
_entity_poly.pdbx_seq_one_letter_code
_entity_poly.pdbx_strand_id
1 'polypeptide(L)'
;ETLESPYYQRNIDATKAAYGIDGLEKSDFKAATDAEPGQLREDADTTASIRIMDPAIIPPTVRQLEQYRPYYKFSDPLDVDRYQIDGQTQDAVVSVRELNLDQLGAAATWYNTTLVYTHGYGMVAAKGNDRAADGNPVFMERGIPTAGSLTDETGYEPRVYFGESSPTYSIVGGPEGGTDIELDYPRGEDGAAQTKTTFTGDGGPKIGNLFNRLIYALKFQSTDILLSDAINADSQILYDRDPLTRVQKVAPYLELDNDPYPSIVDGKIVWIVDGYTLSANYPYSSIVSLRDAISDTTNTTPRVALDDVNYIRNSVKATVDAYSGEVTLYAWDDTDPLLQAWQKVYPSTLKPVSEMSADLMSHVRYPTDLFKVQRAMLGTYHVDDAASFYARDNAWKTPNDPVSQADVLQPPYYLSMKMPGQEAPTFSMFTSFIPAAEGDGARNVLMGYLAVDSDAGSTAGQKAADYGKLRMLEISADVSVPGPGQVQNTFNSDQQ
;
A
#
# COMPACT_ATOMS: atom_id res chain seq x y z
N GLU A 1 -20.58 30.02 -28.59
CA GLU A 1 -19.89 29.56 -27.37
C GLU A 1 -20.84 29.23 -26.22
N THR A 2 -21.90 30.03 -25.96
CA THR A 2 -23.00 29.65 -25.04
C THR A 2 -23.72 28.34 -25.38
N LEU A 3 -23.68 27.89 -26.65
CA LEU A 3 -24.34 26.65 -27.10
C LEU A 3 -23.58 25.37 -26.67
N GLU A 4 -22.28 25.45 -26.42
CA GLU A 4 -21.46 24.28 -26.02
C GLU A 4 -21.35 24.13 -24.50
N SER A 5 -21.55 25.21 -23.75
CA SER A 5 -21.52 25.24 -22.28
C SER A 5 -22.30 24.10 -21.60
N PRO A 6 -23.52 23.73 -22.04
CA PRO A 6 -24.25 22.61 -21.44
C PRO A 6 -23.56 21.25 -21.61
N TYR A 7 -22.76 21.05 -22.67
CA TYR A 7 -22.03 19.80 -22.89
C TYR A 7 -20.77 19.74 -22.03
N TYR A 8 -20.06 20.86 -21.87
CA TYR A 8 -18.96 20.96 -20.92
C TYR A 8 -19.44 20.73 -19.49
N GLN A 9 -20.56 21.32 -19.07
CA GLN A 9 -21.09 21.09 -17.73
C GLN A 9 -21.44 19.62 -17.50
N ARG A 10 -22.11 18.96 -18.47
CA ARG A 10 -22.38 17.51 -18.38
C ARG A 10 -21.11 16.68 -18.26
N ASN A 11 -20.06 17.05 -18.98
CA ASN A 11 -18.78 16.36 -18.88
C ASN A 11 -18.13 16.57 -17.52
N ILE A 12 -18.15 17.79 -16.96
CA ILE A 12 -17.65 18.08 -15.61
C ILE A 12 -18.40 17.24 -14.58
N ASP A 13 -19.73 17.31 -14.56
CA ASP A 13 -20.57 16.62 -13.58
C ASP A 13 -20.40 15.09 -13.69
N ALA A 14 -20.42 14.55 -14.91
CA ALA A 14 -20.25 13.12 -15.15
C ALA A 14 -18.85 12.61 -14.80
N THR A 15 -17.81 13.38 -15.14
CA THR A 15 -16.43 13.04 -14.81
C THR A 15 -16.23 13.05 -13.29
N LYS A 16 -16.69 14.11 -12.61
CA LYS A 16 -16.56 14.20 -11.16
C LYS A 16 -17.25 13.05 -10.44
N ALA A 17 -18.47 12.73 -10.85
CA ALA A 17 -19.18 11.57 -10.33
C ALA A 17 -18.43 10.27 -10.65
N ALA A 18 -17.99 10.05 -11.89
CA ALA A 18 -17.37 8.79 -12.30
C ALA A 18 -16.03 8.50 -11.62
N TYR A 19 -15.27 9.51 -11.22
CA TYR A 19 -14.01 9.38 -10.47
C TYR A 19 -14.16 9.60 -8.95
N GLY A 20 -15.37 9.87 -8.46
CA GLY A 20 -15.65 10.05 -7.03
C GLY A 20 -15.04 11.33 -6.43
N ILE A 21 -14.99 12.40 -7.22
CA ILE A 21 -14.45 13.72 -6.82
C ILE A 21 -15.52 14.82 -6.80
N ASP A 22 -16.80 14.46 -6.95
CA ASP A 22 -17.96 15.36 -6.86
C ASP A 22 -18.27 15.82 -5.42
N GLY A 23 -17.80 15.07 -4.41
CA GLY A 23 -17.89 15.43 -2.99
C GLY A 23 -16.69 16.23 -2.44
N LEU A 24 -15.83 16.76 -3.32
CA LEU A 24 -14.63 17.51 -2.91
C LEU A 24 -14.99 18.75 -2.08
N GLU A 25 -14.46 18.85 -0.86
CA GLU A 25 -14.53 20.07 -0.06
C GLU A 25 -13.37 20.99 -0.41
N LYS A 26 -13.68 22.20 -0.89
CA LYS A 26 -12.68 23.21 -1.24
C LYS A 26 -12.72 24.38 -0.27
N SER A 27 -11.55 24.87 0.12
CA SER A 27 -11.43 26.10 0.89
C SER A 27 -10.21 26.91 0.48
N ASP A 28 -10.39 28.23 0.37
CA ASP A 28 -9.28 29.16 0.17
C ASP A 28 -8.34 29.14 1.37
N PHE A 29 -7.05 29.02 1.12
CA PHE A 29 -6.01 29.01 2.14
C PHE A 29 -5.07 30.20 1.95
N LYS A 30 -5.05 31.08 2.96
CA LYS A 30 -4.11 32.19 3.05
C LYS A 30 -2.90 31.74 3.83
N ALA A 31 -1.84 31.36 3.12
CA ALA A 31 -0.61 30.93 3.75
C ALA A 31 0.05 32.09 4.50
N ALA A 32 0.38 31.87 5.77
CA ALA A 32 1.29 32.72 6.52
C ALA A 32 2.71 32.16 6.31
N THR A 33 3.59 32.95 5.68
CA THR A 33 4.97 32.53 5.38
C THR A 33 5.98 32.94 6.45
N ASP A 34 5.59 33.85 7.35
CA ASP A 34 6.40 34.26 8.49
C ASP A 34 5.92 33.51 9.74
N ALA A 35 6.82 32.73 10.34
CA ALA A 35 6.55 31.98 11.56
C ALA A 35 7.16 32.67 12.79
N GLU A 36 6.36 32.93 13.81
CA GLU A 36 6.83 33.45 15.10
C GLU A 36 7.30 32.32 16.03
N PRO A 37 8.32 32.54 16.89
CA PRO A 37 8.74 31.54 17.85
C PRO A 37 7.60 31.04 18.74
N GLY A 38 7.29 29.75 18.64
CA GLY A 38 6.23 29.12 19.42
C GLY A 38 4.84 29.17 18.79
N GLN A 39 4.70 29.68 17.57
CA GLN A 39 3.42 29.68 16.83
C GLN A 39 2.82 28.28 16.65
N LEU A 40 3.66 27.26 16.47
CA LEU A 40 3.22 25.86 16.34
C LEU A 40 2.86 25.19 17.68
N ARG A 41 2.96 25.88 18.83
CA ARG A 41 2.58 25.29 20.13
C ARG A 41 1.08 24.99 20.22
N GLU A 42 0.26 25.77 19.53
CA GLU A 42 -1.20 25.53 19.46
C GLU A 42 -1.53 24.34 18.55
N ASP A 43 -0.59 23.95 17.67
CA ASP A 43 -0.66 22.81 16.75
C ASP A 43 0.23 21.64 17.22
N ALA A 44 0.45 21.51 18.53
CA ALA A 44 1.36 20.52 19.09
C ALA A 44 1.00 19.08 18.68
N ASP A 45 -0.29 18.74 18.62
CA ASP A 45 -0.75 17.41 18.20
C ASP A 45 -0.43 17.11 16.73
N THR A 46 -0.61 18.12 15.87
CA THR A 46 -0.24 18.02 14.44
C THR A 46 1.27 17.92 14.28
N THR A 47 2.03 18.72 15.02
CA THR A 47 3.50 18.76 14.94
C THR A 47 4.11 17.46 15.46
N ALA A 48 3.54 16.87 16.51
CA ALA A 48 3.96 15.57 17.03
C ALA A 48 3.66 14.43 16.06
N SER A 49 2.71 14.60 15.14
CA SER A 49 2.29 13.59 14.15
C SER A 49 3.03 13.71 12.81
N ILE A 50 3.92 14.70 12.65
CA ILE A 50 4.68 14.85 11.40
C ILE A 50 5.59 13.64 11.22
N ARG A 51 5.33 12.88 10.16
CA ARG A 51 6.17 11.77 9.75
C ARG A 51 7.55 12.29 9.31
N ILE A 52 8.59 11.92 10.05
CA ILE A 52 9.99 12.24 9.76
C ILE A 52 10.73 11.06 9.11
N MET A 53 10.15 9.85 9.18
CA MET A 53 10.66 8.66 8.52
C MET A 53 10.05 8.52 7.13
N ASP A 54 10.90 8.65 6.10
CA ASP A 54 10.48 8.43 4.72
C ASP A 54 10.64 6.95 4.33
N PRO A 55 9.56 6.23 3.99
CA PRO A 55 9.60 4.82 3.62
C PRO A 55 10.46 4.52 2.39
N ALA A 56 10.72 5.50 1.50
CA ALA A 56 11.58 5.33 0.33
C ALA A 56 13.07 5.57 0.64
N ILE A 57 13.41 6.19 1.77
CA ILE A 57 14.79 6.57 2.12
C ILE A 57 15.41 5.66 3.17
N ILE A 58 14.63 5.20 4.16
CA ILE A 58 15.15 4.38 5.26
C ILE A 58 15.32 2.86 5.00
N PRO A 59 14.91 2.22 3.86
CA PRO A 59 15.12 0.79 3.66
C PRO A 59 16.56 0.30 3.88
N PRO A 60 17.64 1.02 3.48
CA PRO A 60 19.02 0.62 3.76
C PRO A 60 19.33 0.53 5.26
N THR A 61 18.80 1.46 6.06
CA THR A 61 18.99 1.47 7.52
C THR A 61 18.21 0.34 8.18
N VAL A 62 16.95 0.12 7.78
CA VAL A 62 16.15 -1.02 8.27
C VAL A 62 16.85 -2.34 7.95
N ARG A 63 17.40 -2.50 6.74
CA ARG A 63 18.18 -3.68 6.37
C ARG A 63 19.42 -3.85 7.26
N GLN A 64 20.17 -2.78 7.51
CA GLN A 64 21.37 -2.85 8.35
C GLN A 64 21.07 -3.26 9.80
N LEU A 65 19.92 -2.86 10.34
CA LEU A 65 19.54 -3.10 11.73
C LEU A 65 18.76 -4.41 11.92
N GLU A 66 17.86 -4.75 11.00
CA GLU A 66 16.82 -5.76 11.20
C GLU A 66 16.86 -6.95 10.22
N GLN A 67 17.78 -6.97 9.24
CA GLN A 67 17.86 -8.07 8.27
C GLN A 67 18.40 -9.37 8.90
N TYR A 68 19.34 -9.27 9.85
CA TYR A 68 20.07 -10.36 10.51
C TYR A 68 20.90 -11.31 9.62
N ARG A 69 20.40 -11.69 8.44
CA ARG A 69 21.04 -12.62 7.49
C ARG A 69 20.74 -12.23 6.05
N PRO A 70 21.68 -12.47 5.11
CA PRO A 70 21.55 -11.98 3.74
C PRO A 70 20.41 -12.64 2.94
N TYR A 71 19.93 -13.81 3.35
CA TYR A 71 18.77 -14.48 2.76
C TYR A 71 17.41 -13.88 3.18
N TYR A 72 17.41 -12.81 3.98
CA TYR A 72 16.25 -11.97 4.21
C TYR A 72 16.37 -10.65 3.45
N LYS A 73 15.25 -10.02 3.13
CA LYS A 73 15.17 -8.65 2.64
C LYS A 73 13.88 -7.99 3.14
N PHE A 74 13.75 -6.71 2.85
CA PHE A 74 12.57 -5.90 3.10
C PHE A 74 12.11 -5.30 1.77
N SER A 75 10.85 -4.87 1.71
CA SER A 75 10.32 -4.10 0.59
C SER A 75 11.10 -2.80 0.38
N ASP A 76 11.06 -2.27 -0.84
CA ASP A 76 11.68 -1.00 -1.22
C ASP A 76 10.79 -0.36 -2.29
N PRO A 77 9.99 0.68 -1.95
CA PRO A 77 9.90 1.33 -0.64
C PRO A 77 9.26 0.46 0.46
N LEU A 78 9.36 0.90 1.72
CA LEU A 78 8.61 0.30 2.85
C LEU A 78 7.15 0.78 2.85
N ASP A 79 6.32 0.13 3.65
CA ASP A 79 4.90 0.47 3.81
C ASP A 79 4.64 1.43 4.95
N VAL A 80 3.43 2.01 4.96
CA VAL A 80 2.96 2.91 6.00
C VAL A 80 1.62 2.44 6.53
N ASP A 81 1.52 2.39 7.85
CA ASP A 81 0.34 1.95 8.59
C ASP A 81 0.20 2.80 9.87
N ARG A 82 -0.83 2.53 10.68
CA ARG A 82 -1.06 3.18 11.97
C ARG A 82 -1.48 2.16 13.02
N TYR A 83 -0.98 2.31 14.24
CA TYR A 83 -1.32 1.45 15.38
C TYR A 83 -1.79 2.29 16.56
N GLN A 84 -2.64 1.71 17.40
CA GLN A 84 -2.97 2.30 18.70
C GLN A 84 -1.97 1.82 19.75
N ILE A 85 -1.14 2.74 20.25
CA ILE A 85 -0.13 2.45 21.29
C ILE A 85 -0.39 3.39 22.46
N ASP A 86 -0.57 2.83 23.66
CA ASP A 86 -0.86 3.57 24.89
C ASP A 86 -2.07 4.54 24.76
N GLY A 87 -3.05 4.18 23.93
CA GLY A 87 -4.25 4.97 23.66
C GLY A 87 -4.03 6.17 22.71
N GLN A 88 -2.89 6.23 22.03
CA GLN A 88 -2.59 7.23 21.01
C GLN A 88 -2.32 6.55 19.66
N THR A 89 -2.80 7.20 18.59
CA THR A 89 -2.48 6.78 17.22
C THR A 89 -1.00 7.03 16.96
N GLN A 90 -0.30 5.99 16.52
CA GLN A 90 1.11 6.03 16.15
C GLN A 90 1.24 5.63 14.68
N ASP A 91 1.62 6.59 13.83
CA ASP A 91 2.03 6.30 12.46
C ASP A 91 3.26 5.39 12.48
N ALA A 92 3.28 4.38 11.62
CA ALA A 92 4.31 3.37 11.54
C ALA A 92 4.83 3.23 10.11
N VAL A 93 6.14 3.12 9.96
CA VAL A 93 6.75 2.59 8.72
C VAL A 93 6.99 1.10 8.96
N VAL A 94 6.38 0.26 8.13
CA VAL A 94 6.33 -1.19 8.33
C VAL A 94 6.89 -1.94 7.13
N SER A 95 7.41 -3.15 7.36
CA SER A 95 7.77 -4.05 6.27
C SER A 95 7.86 -5.48 6.78
N VAL A 96 7.52 -6.43 5.91
CA VAL A 96 7.70 -7.86 6.19
C VAL A 96 9.15 -8.26 5.90
N ARG A 97 9.72 -9.08 6.77
CA ARG A 97 11.01 -9.72 6.51
C ARG A 97 10.84 -10.89 5.56
N GLU A 98 10.93 -10.58 4.29
CA GLU A 98 10.76 -11.48 3.15
C GLU A 98 12.03 -12.28 2.82
N LEU A 99 11.90 -13.36 2.05
CA LEU A 99 13.05 -14.14 1.57
C LEU A 99 13.84 -13.44 0.46
N ASN A 100 15.14 -13.69 0.44
CA ASN A 100 16.08 -13.24 -0.57
C ASN A 100 16.94 -14.40 -1.08
N LEU A 101 16.35 -15.20 -1.97
CA LEU A 101 17.01 -16.41 -2.49
C LEU A 101 18.27 -16.11 -3.33
N ASP A 102 18.35 -14.92 -3.93
CA ASP A 102 19.50 -14.50 -4.74
C ASP A 102 20.79 -14.42 -3.90
N GLN A 103 20.67 -14.24 -2.59
CA GLN A 103 21.78 -14.17 -1.65
C GLN A 103 22.23 -15.54 -1.11
N LEU A 104 21.65 -16.65 -1.58
CA LEU A 104 22.09 -17.99 -1.20
C LEU A 104 23.36 -18.44 -1.96
N GLY A 105 23.65 -17.83 -3.12
CA GLY A 105 24.82 -18.19 -3.93
C GLY A 105 24.87 -19.68 -4.26
N ALA A 106 26.00 -20.35 -4.01
CA ALA A 106 26.15 -21.79 -4.25
C ALA A 106 25.22 -22.68 -3.40
N ALA A 107 24.61 -22.13 -2.33
CA ALA A 107 23.63 -22.83 -1.52
C ALA A 107 22.21 -22.81 -2.10
N ALA A 108 21.97 -22.13 -3.24
CA ALA A 108 20.68 -22.10 -3.95
C ALA A 108 20.38 -23.42 -4.68
N THR A 109 20.52 -24.57 -4.01
CA THR A 109 20.12 -25.87 -4.54
C THR A 109 18.61 -26.00 -4.52
N TRP A 110 18.05 -26.88 -5.37
CA TRP A 110 16.60 -27.16 -5.35
C TRP A 110 16.10 -27.52 -3.95
N TYR A 111 16.88 -28.33 -3.21
CA TYR A 111 16.55 -28.70 -1.84
C TYR A 111 16.38 -27.46 -0.95
N ASN A 112 17.35 -26.53 -0.97
CA ASN A 112 17.30 -25.36 -0.12
C ASN A 112 16.20 -24.38 -0.52
N THR A 113 16.05 -24.07 -1.82
CA THR A 113 15.06 -23.09 -2.29
C THR A 113 13.62 -23.60 -2.24
N THR A 114 13.43 -24.92 -2.16
CA THR A 114 12.09 -25.54 -2.18
C THR A 114 11.65 -26.05 -0.81
N LEU A 115 12.56 -26.59 0.01
CA LEU A 115 12.23 -27.31 1.25
C LEU A 115 12.75 -26.65 2.53
N VAL A 116 13.78 -25.78 2.44
CA VAL A 116 14.41 -25.16 3.62
C VAL A 116 14.00 -23.71 3.75
N TYR A 117 14.26 -22.89 2.74
CA TYR A 117 13.89 -21.47 2.70
C TYR A 117 12.48 -21.34 2.14
N THR A 118 11.48 -21.73 2.94
CA THR A 118 10.08 -21.80 2.51
C THR A 118 9.29 -20.55 2.84
N HIS A 119 9.67 -19.75 3.84
CA HIS A 119 8.92 -18.57 4.29
C HIS A 119 9.83 -17.43 4.79
N GLY A 120 9.30 -16.20 4.76
CA GLY A 120 9.85 -15.06 5.49
C GLY A 120 9.50 -15.11 6.97
N TYR A 121 9.98 -14.16 7.78
CA TYR A 121 9.78 -14.21 9.24
C TYR A 121 9.57 -12.85 9.89
N GLY A 122 8.33 -12.58 10.27
CA GLY A 122 7.91 -11.46 11.10
C GLY A 122 7.81 -10.14 10.33
N MET A 123 7.18 -9.17 10.98
CA MET A 123 7.11 -7.79 10.53
C MET A 123 8.03 -6.92 11.38
N VAL A 124 8.59 -5.88 10.78
CA VAL A 124 9.27 -4.79 11.51
C VAL A 124 8.42 -3.54 11.41
N ALA A 125 8.36 -2.77 12.49
CA ALA A 125 7.64 -1.50 12.54
C ALA A 125 8.48 -0.44 13.24
N ALA A 126 8.72 0.67 12.56
CA ALA A 126 9.36 1.85 13.10
C ALA A 126 8.35 2.98 13.29
N LYS A 127 8.48 3.76 14.35
CA LYS A 127 7.67 4.96 14.57
C LYS A 127 7.93 5.96 13.44
N GLY A 128 6.87 6.44 12.80
CA GLY A 128 6.96 7.36 11.66
C GLY A 128 7.46 8.76 12.05
N ASN A 129 7.24 9.17 13.29
CA ASN A 129 7.47 10.52 13.82
C ASN A 129 8.60 10.61 14.87
N ASP A 130 9.33 9.52 15.13
CA ASP A 130 10.32 9.44 16.20
C ASP A 130 11.66 8.91 15.69
N ARG A 131 12.76 9.43 16.23
CA ARG A 131 14.13 9.03 15.88
C ARG A 131 15.03 9.01 17.10
N ALA A 132 15.95 8.07 17.12
CA ALA A 132 17.00 8.02 18.13
C ALA A 132 17.99 9.20 17.96
N ALA A 133 18.80 9.44 18.99
CA ALA A 133 19.76 10.55 19.00
C ALA A 133 20.82 10.47 17.90
N ASP A 134 21.08 9.26 17.38
CA ASP A 134 21.98 8.99 16.26
C ASP A 134 21.28 9.08 14.88
N GLY A 135 19.98 9.42 14.86
CA GLY A 135 19.16 9.52 13.65
C GLY A 135 18.52 8.22 13.20
N ASN A 136 18.78 7.09 13.89
CA ASN A 136 18.18 5.81 13.53
C ASN A 136 16.68 5.75 13.84
N PRO A 137 15.91 4.91 13.13
CA PRO A 137 14.51 4.67 13.44
C PRO A 137 14.32 4.10 14.85
N VAL A 138 13.27 4.55 15.54
CA VAL A 138 12.82 3.95 16.80
C VAL A 138 11.82 2.84 16.46
N PHE A 139 12.24 1.59 16.61
CA PHE A 139 11.40 0.44 16.35
C PHE A 139 10.43 0.15 17.50
N MET A 140 9.17 -0.06 17.14
CA MET A 140 8.11 -0.56 18.03
C MET A 140 7.92 -2.08 17.90
N GLU A 141 8.28 -2.65 16.74
CA GLU A 141 8.28 -4.10 16.46
C GLU A 141 9.57 -4.46 15.71
N ARG A 142 10.33 -5.44 16.22
CA ARG A 142 11.69 -5.74 15.70
C ARG A 142 12.20 -7.10 16.09
N GLY A 143 13.37 -7.46 15.57
CA GLY A 143 14.13 -8.60 16.07
C GLY A 143 13.84 -9.92 15.38
N ILE A 144 14.57 -10.96 15.82
CA ILE A 144 14.34 -12.35 15.46
C ILE A 144 14.68 -13.28 16.66
N PRO A 145 13.69 -13.95 17.29
CA PRO A 145 12.25 -13.85 17.00
C PRO A 145 11.72 -12.41 17.15
N THR A 146 10.69 -12.07 16.37
CA THR A 146 10.05 -10.75 16.37
C THR A 146 9.36 -10.51 17.71
N ALA A 147 9.61 -9.34 18.30
CA ALA A 147 9.02 -8.91 19.55
C ALA A 147 8.95 -7.37 19.63
N GLY A 148 7.91 -6.88 20.31
CA GLY A 148 7.62 -5.45 20.37
C GLY A 148 6.27 -5.16 21.00
N SER A 149 5.77 -3.95 20.77
CA SER A 149 4.47 -3.50 21.29
C SER A 149 3.28 -3.94 20.43
N LEU A 150 3.52 -4.45 19.22
CA LEU A 150 2.45 -4.84 18.30
C LEU A 150 2.09 -6.32 18.42
N THR A 151 3.03 -7.12 18.95
CA THR A 151 2.83 -8.55 19.12
C THR A 151 3.04 -8.95 20.57
N ASP A 152 2.06 -9.60 21.17
CA ASP A 152 2.28 -10.37 22.39
C ASP A 152 3.06 -11.66 22.03
N GLU A 153 4.01 -12.07 22.88
CA GLU A 153 4.78 -13.31 22.65
C GLU A 153 3.89 -14.56 22.56
N THR A 154 2.65 -14.50 23.08
CA THR A 154 1.68 -15.59 23.05
C THR A 154 0.64 -15.39 21.96
N GLY A 155 0.77 -16.13 20.86
CA GLY A 155 -0.26 -16.23 19.82
C GLY A 155 0.02 -15.45 18.54
N TYR A 156 1.13 -14.70 18.48
CA TYR A 156 1.60 -14.12 17.22
C TYR A 156 2.11 -15.21 16.26
N GLU A 157 1.63 -15.21 15.02
CA GLU A 157 2.17 -16.05 13.94
C GLU A 157 3.11 -15.21 13.04
N PRO A 158 4.44 -15.32 13.21
CA PRO A 158 5.40 -14.52 12.45
C PRO A 158 5.68 -15.07 11.04
N ARG A 159 5.34 -16.33 10.73
CA ARG A 159 5.85 -16.97 9.50
C ARG A 159 5.08 -16.49 8.27
N VAL A 160 5.82 -16.05 7.26
CA VAL A 160 5.26 -15.51 6.01
C VAL A 160 5.46 -16.50 4.88
N TYR A 161 4.51 -17.42 4.76
CA TYR A 161 4.41 -18.35 3.64
C TYR A 161 3.72 -17.72 2.42
N PHE A 162 3.04 -16.59 2.54
CA PHE A 162 2.43 -15.88 1.43
C PHE A 162 2.85 -14.43 1.54
N GLY A 163 3.65 -13.99 0.57
CA GLY A 163 4.40 -12.75 0.63
C GLY A 163 5.03 -12.43 -0.72
N GLU A 164 5.42 -11.19 -0.90
CA GLU A 164 5.78 -10.61 -2.20
C GLU A 164 7.08 -11.18 -2.78
N SER A 165 7.94 -11.80 -1.96
CA SER A 165 9.20 -12.40 -2.40
C SER A 165 9.29 -13.89 -2.10
N SER A 166 8.16 -14.57 -2.25
CA SER A 166 8.06 -16.01 -2.13
C SER A 166 8.78 -16.74 -3.28
N PRO A 167 9.39 -17.92 -3.03
CA PRO A 167 9.87 -18.81 -4.09
C PRO A 167 8.75 -19.16 -5.08
N THR A 168 9.12 -19.51 -6.33
CA THR A 168 8.16 -19.95 -7.36
C THR A 168 7.23 -21.07 -6.86
N TYR A 169 7.80 -21.99 -6.09
CA TYR A 169 7.05 -22.93 -5.27
C TYR A 169 7.89 -23.36 -4.06
N SER A 170 7.22 -23.81 -3.01
CA SER A 170 7.84 -24.53 -1.91
C SER A 170 7.06 -25.80 -1.60
N ILE A 171 7.74 -26.81 -1.10
CA ILE A 171 7.10 -28.02 -0.58
C ILE A 171 7.27 -28.00 0.93
N VAL A 172 6.15 -27.97 1.61
CA VAL A 172 6.06 -27.71 3.04
C VAL A 172 5.30 -28.83 3.73
N GLY A 173 5.39 -28.89 5.06
CA GLY A 173 4.66 -29.84 5.86
C GLY A 173 5.34 -31.20 6.00
N GLY A 174 5.19 -31.75 7.20
CA GLY A 174 5.79 -33.01 7.61
C GLY A 174 4.87 -33.76 8.59
N PRO A 175 5.13 -35.06 8.80
CA PRO A 175 4.35 -35.85 9.74
C PRO A 175 4.56 -35.34 11.16
N GLU A 176 3.52 -35.44 11.98
CA GLU A 176 3.57 -35.08 13.40
C GLU A 176 4.70 -35.86 14.12
N GLY A 177 5.56 -35.15 14.85
CA GLY A 177 6.75 -35.72 15.50
C GLY A 177 7.88 -36.09 14.54
N GLY A 178 7.79 -35.68 13.27
CA GLY A 178 8.86 -35.80 12.27
C GLY A 178 10.04 -34.86 12.50
N THR A 179 11.02 -34.89 11.59
CA THR A 179 12.13 -33.94 11.61
C THR A 179 11.78 -32.70 10.82
N ASP A 180 11.79 -31.56 11.48
CA ASP A 180 11.61 -30.26 10.85
C ASP A 180 12.78 -29.94 9.90
N ILE A 181 12.43 -29.47 8.70
CA ILE A 181 13.39 -29.14 7.64
C ILE A 181 13.34 -27.68 7.23
N GLU A 182 12.19 -27.03 7.44
CA GLU A 182 11.97 -25.63 7.09
C GLU A 182 12.73 -24.75 8.07
N LEU A 183 13.50 -23.79 7.56
CA LEU A 183 14.20 -22.83 8.40
C LEU A 183 13.16 -21.87 8.98
N ASP A 184 13.13 -21.77 10.31
CA ASP A 184 12.29 -20.81 11.02
C ASP A 184 13.08 -19.49 11.20
N TYR A 185 14.20 -19.56 11.94
CA TYR A 185 15.09 -18.40 12.10
C TYR A 185 16.55 -18.77 12.50
N PRO A 186 17.54 -17.88 12.25
CA PRO A 186 18.98 -18.15 12.44
C PRO A 186 19.49 -18.07 13.89
N ARG A 187 18.71 -18.55 14.85
CA ARG A 187 19.11 -18.65 16.25
C ARG A 187 18.51 -19.93 16.83
N GLY A 188 19.31 -20.97 17.05
CA GLY A 188 18.78 -22.22 17.59
C GLY A 188 18.53 -22.17 19.09
N GLU A 189 17.62 -23.04 19.54
CA GLU A 189 17.55 -23.50 20.92
C GLU A 189 18.75 -24.42 21.23
N ASP A 190 19.16 -24.49 22.50
CA ASP A 190 20.17 -25.44 23.01
C ASP A 190 21.53 -25.45 22.27
N GLY A 191 21.94 -24.32 21.70
CA GLY A 191 23.25 -24.18 21.03
C GLY A 191 23.27 -24.61 19.56
N ALA A 192 22.11 -24.88 18.95
CA ALA A 192 21.99 -25.07 17.51
C ALA A 192 22.17 -23.74 16.75
N ALA A 193 22.63 -23.82 15.50
CA ALA A 193 22.85 -22.63 14.66
C ALA A 193 21.54 -22.05 14.08
N GLN A 194 20.45 -22.82 14.09
CA GLN A 194 19.17 -22.51 13.44
C GLN A 194 18.01 -23.15 14.21
N THR A 195 16.87 -22.46 14.27
CA THR A 195 15.57 -23.05 14.63
C THR A 195 14.86 -23.48 13.36
N LYS A 196 14.17 -24.61 13.45
CA LYS A 196 13.41 -25.18 12.34
C LYS A 196 11.96 -25.36 12.73
N THR A 197 11.12 -25.49 11.71
CA THR A 197 9.70 -25.69 11.86
C THR A 197 9.16 -26.59 10.75
N THR A 198 7.87 -26.89 10.82
CA THR A 198 7.11 -27.46 9.71
C THR A 198 5.77 -26.76 9.61
N PHE A 199 5.36 -26.48 8.36
CA PHE A 199 4.06 -25.89 8.11
C PHE A 199 2.92 -26.82 8.53
N THR A 200 1.97 -26.28 9.30
CA THR A 200 0.79 -27.04 9.80
C THR A 200 -0.53 -26.48 9.28
N GLY A 201 -0.50 -25.40 8.49
CA GLY A 201 -1.67 -24.80 7.87
C GLY A 201 -2.21 -25.58 6.67
N ASP A 202 -3.25 -25.03 6.05
CA ASP A 202 -3.82 -25.50 4.78
C ASP A 202 -3.64 -24.43 3.72
N GLY A 203 -2.50 -24.48 3.03
CA GLY A 203 -2.08 -23.41 2.10
C GLY A 203 -1.91 -23.87 0.67
N GLY A 204 -1.89 -25.18 0.41
CA GLY A 204 -1.72 -25.66 -0.95
C GLY A 204 -2.11 -27.11 -1.17
N PRO A 205 -2.19 -27.52 -2.44
CA PRO A 205 -2.57 -28.88 -2.78
C PRO A 205 -1.59 -29.90 -2.20
N LYS A 206 -2.13 -31.01 -1.68
CA LYS A 206 -1.32 -32.13 -1.19
C LYS A 206 -0.50 -32.75 -2.33
N ILE A 207 0.79 -32.94 -2.10
CA ILE A 207 1.73 -33.50 -3.10
C ILE A 207 2.31 -34.85 -2.66
N GLY A 208 1.89 -35.42 -1.53
CA GLY A 208 2.50 -36.64 -1.00
C GLY A 208 2.34 -37.92 -1.85
N ASN A 209 1.38 -37.97 -2.78
CA ASN A 209 1.17 -39.15 -3.63
C ASN A 209 1.89 -39.03 -4.99
N LEU A 210 2.29 -40.18 -5.56
CA LEU A 210 3.08 -40.24 -6.80
C LEU A 210 2.41 -39.56 -8.00
N PHE A 211 1.08 -39.61 -8.09
CA PHE A 211 0.34 -38.97 -9.18
C PHE A 211 0.44 -37.45 -9.11
N ASN A 212 0.18 -36.86 -7.94
CA ASN A 212 0.30 -35.41 -7.73
C ASN A 212 1.76 -34.97 -7.91
N ARG A 213 2.74 -35.75 -7.42
CA ARG A 213 4.16 -35.50 -7.68
C ARG A 213 4.47 -35.44 -9.16
N LEU A 214 3.95 -36.38 -9.97
CA LEU A 214 4.13 -36.38 -11.42
C LEU A 214 3.52 -35.14 -12.08
N ILE A 215 2.29 -34.76 -11.72
CA ILE A 215 1.61 -33.59 -12.29
C ILE A 215 2.39 -32.30 -11.98
N TYR A 216 2.83 -32.13 -10.73
CA TYR A 216 3.59 -30.94 -10.34
C TYR A 216 5.03 -30.96 -10.87
N ALA A 217 5.66 -32.13 -11.00
CA ALA A 217 6.95 -32.28 -11.68
C ALA A 217 6.86 -31.83 -13.15
N LEU A 218 5.75 -32.11 -13.84
CA LEU A 218 5.49 -31.60 -15.19
C LEU A 218 5.23 -30.10 -15.21
N LYS A 219 4.39 -29.59 -14.28
CA LYS A 219 4.06 -28.16 -14.18
C LYS A 219 5.29 -27.29 -13.94
N PHE A 220 6.13 -27.68 -12.98
CA PHE A 220 7.33 -26.94 -12.57
C PHE A 220 8.61 -27.43 -13.24
N GLN A 221 8.50 -28.39 -14.16
CA GLN A 221 9.60 -28.99 -14.91
C GLN A 221 10.77 -29.45 -14.01
N SER A 222 10.45 -30.04 -12.85
CA SER A 222 11.43 -30.48 -11.86
C SER A 222 11.31 -31.98 -11.60
N THR A 223 12.37 -32.73 -11.92
CA THR A 223 12.47 -34.16 -11.60
C THR A 223 12.62 -34.41 -10.10
N ASP A 224 13.15 -33.44 -9.35
CA ASP A 224 13.35 -33.55 -7.90
C ASP A 224 12.01 -33.66 -7.15
N ILE A 225 10.94 -33.03 -7.65
CA ILE A 225 9.59 -33.20 -7.13
C ILE A 225 9.16 -34.67 -7.18
N LEU A 226 9.55 -35.41 -8.21
CA LEU A 226 9.17 -36.82 -8.37
C LEU A 226 10.06 -37.78 -7.56
N LEU A 227 11.33 -37.43 -7.36
CA LEU A 227 12.35 -38.37 -6.85
C LEU A 227 12.84 -38.06 -5.43
N SER A 228 12.59 -36.86 -4.89
CA SER A 228 13.08 -36.49 -3.55
C SER A 228 12.41 -37.29 -2.43
N ASP A 229 13.20 -37.81 -1.50
CA ASP A 229 12.72 -38.51 -0.30
C ASP A 229 12.25 -37.56 0.81
N ALA A 230 12.49 -36.25 0.67
CA ALA A 230 12.01 -35.24 1.62
C ALA A 230 10.49 -34.97 1.48
N ILE A 231 9.89 -35.37 0.36
CA ILE A 231 8.46 -35.23 0.11
C ILE A 231 7.73 -36.44 0.71
N ASN A 232 6.83 -36.16 1.65
CA ASN A 232 6.12 -37.18 2.41
C ASN A 232 4.59 -37.09 2.18
N ALA A 233 3.83 -37.99 2.79
CA ALA A 233 2.37 -38.09 2.60
C ALA A 233 1.60 -36.82 3.01
N ASP A 234 2.14 -36.05 3.95
CA ASP A 234 1.54 -34.84 4.51
C ASP A 234 2.02 -33.56 3.81
N SER A 235 2.97 -33.68 2.87
CA SER A 235 3.51 -32.52 2.16
C SER A 235 2.48 -31.82 1.29
N GLN A 236 2.52 -30.49 1.31
CA GLN A 236 1.77 -29.58 0.44
C GLN A 236 2.73 -28.85 -0.49
N ILE A 237 2.27 -28.47 -1.68
CA ILE A 237 3.01 -27.58 -2.57
C ILE A 237 2.37 -26.19 -2.59
N LEU A 238 3.11 -25.20 -2.11
CA LEU A 238 2.68 -23.80 -2.11
C LEU A 238 3.21 -23.12 -3.38
N TYR A 239 2.34 -22.44 -4.13
CA TYR A 239 2.67 -21.65 -5.32
C TYR A 239 1.60 -20.55 -5.50
N ASP A 240 1.84 -19.57 -6.39
CA ASP A 240 1.00 -18.37 -6.49
C ASP A 240 0.88 -17.64 -5.13
N ARG A 241 2.04 -17.41 -4.51
CA ARG A 241 2.16 -16.98 -3.12
C ARG A 241 2.20 -15.46 -2.92
N ASP A 242 2.39 -14.72 -4.02
CA ASP A 242 2.29 -13.27 -4.06
C ASP A 242 0.83 -12.81 -3.78
N PRO A 243 0.59 -11.90 -2.81
CA PRO A 243 -0.76 -11.49 -2.42
C PRO A 243 -1.62 -10.98 -3.58
N LEU A 244 -1.08 -10.11 -4.44
CA LEU A 244 -1.80 -9.57 -5.60
C LEU A 244 -2.18 -10.66 -6.59
N THR A 245 -1.22 -11.50 -6.97
CA THR A 245 -1.42 -12.63 -7.88
C THR A 245 -2.55 -13.53 -7.38
N ARG A 246 -2.60 -13.78 -6.07
CA ARG A 246 -3.59 -14.66 -5.46
C ARG A 246 -4.98 -14.04 -5.46
N VAL A 247 -5.10 -12.78 -5.08
CA VAL A 247 -6.36 -12.03 -5.13
C VAL A 247 -6.86 -11.97 -6.59
N GLN A 248 -6.00 -11.67 -7.56
CA GLN A 248 -6.35 -11.60 -8.97
C GLN A 248 -6.89 -12.94 -9.51
N LYS A 249 -6.34 -14.07 -9.04
CA LYS A 249 -6.83 -15.41 -9.42
C LYS A 249 -8.21 -15.73 -8.84
N VAL A 250 -8.52 -15.23 -7.64
CA VAL A 250 -9.83 -15.42 -7.00
C VAL A 250 -10.88 -14.47 -7.58
N ALA A 251 -10.51 -13.24 -7.91
CA ALA A 251 -11.39 -12.21 -8.45
C ALA A 251 -10.81 -11.55 -9.72
N PRO A 252 -10.78 -12.27 -10.86
CA PRO A 252 -10.16 -11.79 -12.09
C PRO A 252 -10.90 -10.60 -12.75
N TYR A 253 -12.06 -10.24 -12.23
CA TYR A 253 -12.88 -9.12 -12.70
C TYR A 253 -12.55 -7.78 -12.03
N LEU A 254 -11.66 -7.79 -11.03
CA LEU A 254 -11.16 -6.59 -10.38
C LEU A 254 -9.82 -6.19 -11.01
N GLU A 255 -9.60 -4.90 -11.11
CA GLU A 255 -8.23 -4.35 -11.19
C GLU A 255 -7.74 -4.17 -9.75
N LEU A 256 -6.49 -4.54 -9.45
CA LEU A 256 -5.96 -4.42 -8.10
C LEU A 256 -5.05 -3.19 -8.00
N ASP A 257 -5.02 -2.58 -6.81
CA ASP A 257 -4.02 -1.57 -6.47
C ASP A 257 -2.62 -2.18 -6.48
N ASN A 258 -1.64 -1.40 -6.93
CA ASN A 258 -0.25 -1.85 -7.07
C ASN A 258 0.53 -1.81 -5.73
N ASP A 259 -0.06 -1.31 -4.65
CA ASP A 259 0.56 -1.09 -3.34
C ASP A 259 -0.15 -1.92 -2.24
N PRO A 260 -0.04 -3.27 -2.28
CA PRO A 260 -0.51 -4.14 -1.22
C PRO A 260 0.32 -3.90 0.04
N TYR A 261 -0.30 -3.92 1.21
CA TYR A 261 0.41 -3.56 2.45
C TYR A 261 0.18 -4.56 3.57
N PRO A 262 1.21 -4.82 4.39
CA PRO A 262 1.10 -5.73 5.52
C PRO A 262 0.65 -4.99 6.79
N SER A 263 -0.24 -5.62 7.55
CA SER A 263 -0.61 -5.19 8.90
C SER A 263 -0.65 -6.39 9.84
N ILE A 264 -0.45 -6.14 11.14
CA ILE A 264 -0.75 -7.15 12.16
C ILE A 264 -2.23 -7.03 12.51
N VAL A 265 -3.00 -8.07 12.18
CA VAL A 265 -4.44 -8.17 12.46
C VAL A 265 -4.70 -9.45 13.24
N ASP A 266 -5.31 -9.32 14.41
CA ASP A 266 -5.70 -10.42 15.29
C ASP A 266 -4.53 -11.40 15.57
N GLY A 267 -3.32 -10.84 15.77
CA GLY A 267 -2.09 -11.60 16.04
C GLY A 267 -1.46 -12.26 14.82
N LYS A 268 -1.85 -11.88 13.60
CA LYS A 268 -1.28 -12.43 12.36
C LYS A 268 -0.86 -11.34 11.41
N ILE A 269 0.14 -11.62 10.59
CA ILE A 269 0.45 -10.76 9.43
C ILE A 269 -0.62 -11.01 8.36
N VAL A 270 -1.30 -9.95 7.96
CA VAL A 270 -2.32 -9.96 6.91
C VAL A 270 -1.95 -8.92 5.87
N TRP A 271 -1.88 -9.34 4.62
CA TRP A 271 -1.78 -8.42 3.49
C TRP A 271 -3.17 -7.87 3.17
N ILE A 272 -3.29 -6.56 3.06
CA ILE A 272 -4.51 -5.89 2.62
C ILE A 272 -4.28 -5.41 1.18
N VAL A 273 -5.24 -5.73 0.31
CA VAL A 273 -5.19 -5.43 -1.12
C VAL A 273 -6.47 -4.70 -1.52
N ASP A 274 -6.31 -3.59 -2.22
CA ASP A 274 -7.41 -2.81 -2.77
C ASP A 274 -7.84 -3.31 -4.15
N GLY A 275 -9.15 -3.38 -4.37
CA GLY A 275 -9.75 -3.89 -5.60
C GLY A 275 -10.77 -2.93 -6.20
N TYR A 276 -10.54 -2.61 -7.47
CA TYR A 276 -11.32 -1.65 -8.24
C TYR A 276 -12.28 -2.30 -9.22
N THR A 277 -13.46 -1.71 -9.34
CA THR A 277 -14.28 -1.87 -10.55
C THR A 277 -14.01 -0.71 -11.49
N LEU A 278 -13.89 -1.02 -12.78
CA LEU A 278 -13.55 -0.08 -13.83
C LEU A 278 -14.55 -0.14 -14.98
N SER A 279 -14.71 0.98 -15.70
CA SER A 279 -15.41 1.01 -16.98
C SER A 279 -14.80 2.09 -17.88
N ALA A 280 -14.83 1.84 -19.18
CA ALA A 280 -14.50 2.81 -20.22
C ALA A 280 -15.76 3.41 -20.89
N ASN A 281 -16.95 3.09 -20.37
CA ASN A 281 -18.23 3.36 -21.03
C ASN A 281 -19.16 4.26 -20.19
N TYR A 282 -18.65 4.98 -19.19
CA TYR A 282 -19.45 5.92 -18.43
C TYR A 282 -19.80 7.15 -19.28
N PRO A 283 -21.09 7.44 -19.55
CA PRO A 283 -21.47 8.50 -20.46
C PRO A 283 -20.96 9.88 -20.03
N TYR A 284 -20.45 10.66 -20.98
CA TYR A 284 -19.91 12.01 -20.79
C TYR A 284 -18.68 12.14 -19.87
N SER A 285 -18.23 11.07 -19.21
CA SER A 285 -16.99 11.10 -18.41
C SER A 285 -15.75 11.05 -19.31
N SER A 286 -14.74 11.80 -18.92
CA SER A 286 -13.46 11.85 -19.62
C SER A 286 -12.63 10.59 -19.41
N ILE A 287 -12.05 10.11 -20.51
CA ILE A 287 -11.22 8.90 -20.54
C ILE A 287 -9.78 9.28 -20.20
N VAL A 288 -9.15 8.47 -19.34
CA VAL A 288 -7.71 8.50 -19.07
C VAL A 288 -7.14 7.09 -19.14
N SER A 289 -5.84 6.99 -19.43
CA SER A 289 -5.06 5.77 -19.21
C SER A 289 -4.83 5.62 -17.70
N LEU A 290 -5.23 4.49 -17.12
CA LEU A 290 -5.05 4.26 -15.69
C LEU A 290 -3.56 4.28 -15.31
N ARG A 291 -2.73 3.55 -16.05
CA ARG A 291 -1.28 3.48 -15.81
C ARG A 291 -0.57 4.81 -15.97
N ASP A 292 -1.01 5.67 -16.89
CA ASP A 292 -0.43 7.01 -17.01
C ASP A 292 -0.85 7.90 -15.83
N ALA A 293 -2.11 7.80 -15.39
CA ALA A 293 -2.64 8.59 -14.27
C ALA A 293 -2.01 8.23 -12.91
N ILE A 294 -1.57 6.98 -12.74
CA ILE A 294 -0.91 6.50 -11.50
C ILE A 294 0.61 6.53 -11.57
N SER A 295 1.20 6.99 -12.67
CA SER A 295 2.64 6.97 -12.85
C SER A 295 3.35 8.00 -11.99
N ASP A 296 4.40 7.56 -11.29
CA ASP A 296 5.27 8.40 -10.45
C ASP A 296 6.56 7.63 -10.09
N THR A 297 7.31 8.09 -9.09
CA THR A 297 8.53 7.41 -8.62
C THR A 297 8.29 5.98 -8.14
N THR A 298 7.11 5.65 -7.59
CA THR A 298 6.83 4.29 -7.10
C THR A 298 6.17 3.40 -8.17
N ASN A 299 5.44 3.99 -9.11
CA ASN A 299 4.81 3.29 -10.23
C ASN A 299 5.43 3.73 -11.58
N THR A 300 6.27 2.90 -12.18
CA THR A 300 6.90 3.23 -13.47
C THR A 300 5.92 3.14 -14.64
N THR A 301 5.90 4.15 -15.52
CA THR A 301 5.06 4.16 -16.71
C THR A 301 5.44 3.02 -17.68
N PRO A 302 4.47 2.22 -18.17
CA PRO A 302 4.74 1.31 -19.28
C PRO A 302 4.99 2.09 -20.58
N ARG A 303 5.72 1.50 -21.53
CA ARG A 303 5.90 2.11 -22.86
C ARG A 303 4.61 2.23 -23.68
N VAL A 304 3.63 1.38 -23.40
CA VAL A 304 2.30 1.35 -24.01
C VAL A 304 1.31 0.92 -22.94
N ALA A 305 0.27 1.73 -22.73
CA ALA A 305 -0.86 1.42 -21.87
C ALA A 305 -2.11 1.26 -22.75
N LEU A 306 -2.91 0.22 -22.49
CA LEU A 306 -4.17 -0.09 -23.19
C LEU A 306 -5.25 -0.38 -22.15
N ASP A 307 -5.47 0.58 -21.28
CA ASP A 307 -6.24 0.52 -20.04
C ASP A 307 -7.04 1.81 -19.84
N ASP A 308 -7.67 2.26 -20.91
CA ASP A 308 -8.58 3.40 -20.91
C ASP A 308 -9.72 3.18 -19.90
N VAL A 309 -9.85 4.11 -18.95
CA VAL A 309 -10.91 4.14 -17.95
C VAL A 309 -11.59 5.50 -17.97
N ASN A 310 -12.89 5.51 -17.70
CA ASN A 310 -13.64 6.73 -17.40
C ASN A 310 -14.58 6.59 -16.21
N TYR A 311 -14.37 5.54 -15.40
CA TYR A 311 -15.05 5.25 -14.16
C TYR A 311 -14.16 4.34 -13.31
N ILE A 312 -14.08 4.64 -12.02
CA ILE A 312 -13.35 3.83 -11.04
C ILE A 312 -14.02 3.91 -9.67
N ARG A 313 -14.12 2.78 -8.97
CA ARG A 313 -14.50 2.71 -7.55
C ARG A 313 -13.60 1.74 -6.81
N ASN A 314 -13.21 2.10 -5.58
CA ASN A 314 -12.71 1.10 -4.64
C ASN A 314 -13.88 0.30 -4.10
N SER A 315 -14.15 -0.82 -4.74
CA SER A 315 -15.34 -1.63 -4.48
C SER A 315 -15.06 -2.80 -3.56
N VAL A 316 -13.81 -3.27 -3.49
CA VAL A 316 -13.45 -4.47 -2.72
C VAL A 316 -12.19 -4.21 -1.90
N LYS A 317 -12.24 -4.57 -0.62
CA LYS A 317 -11.05 -4.80 0.20
C LYS A 317 -10.79 -6.30 0.24
N ALA A 318 -9.60 -6.74 -0.15
CA ALA A 318 -9.18 -8.12 -0.04
C ALA A 318 -8.14 -8.28 1.06
N THR A 319 -8.14 -9.42 1.72
CA THR A 319 -7.09 -9.81 2.66
C THR A 319 -6.45 -11.12 2.24
N VAL A 320 -5.15 -11.25 2.49
CA VAL A 320 -4.39 -12.50 2.37
C VAL A 320 -3.66 -12.76 3.67
N ASP A 321 -4.08 -13.82 4.39
CA ASP A 321 -3.36 -14.30 5.57
C ASP A 321 -1.96 -14.77 5.14
N ALA A 322 -0.90 -14.18 5.72
CA ALA A 322 0.47 -14.41 5.31
C ALA A 322 0.98 -15.82 5.64
N TYR A 323 0.30 -16.55 6.53
CA TYR A 323 0.67 -17.91 6.92
C TYR A 323 -0.05 -18.95 6.05
N SER A 324 -1.38 -18.91 6.02
CA SER A 324 -2.22 -19.89 5.33
C SER A 324 -2.44 -19.57 3.86
N GLY A 325 -2.37 -18.30 3.46
CA GLY A 325 -2.83 -17.89 2.16
C GLY A 325 -4.34 -18.09 2.03
N GLU A 326 -5.15 -17.72 3.02
CA GLU A 326 -6.60 -17.59 2.83
C GLU A 326 -6.92 -16.24 2.18
N VAL A 327 -7.68 -16.19 1.06
CA VAL A 327 -8.17 -14.91 0.50
C VAL A 327 -9.54 -14.67 1.09
N THR A 328 -9.76 -13.51 1.70
CA THR A 328 -11.12 -13.02 1.97
C THR A 328 -11.36 -11.74 1.17
N LEU A 329 -12.50 -11.66 0.48
CA LEU A 329 -12.92 -10.47 -0.24
C LEU A 329 -14.10 -9.83 0.49
N TYR A 330 -14.02 -8.54 0.76
CA TYR A 330 -15.08 -7.75 1.39
C TYR A 330 -15.65 -6.76 0.38
N ALA A 331 -16.97 -6.75 0.22
CA ALA A 331 -17.70 -5.78 -0.59
C ALA A 331 -17.67 -4.41 0.10
N TRP A 332 -16.61 -3.64 -0.14
CA TRP A 332 -16.38 -2.36 0.48
C TRP A 332 -17.44 -1.35 0.07
N ASP A 333 -17.55 -1.02 -1.22
CA ASP A 333 -18.61 -0.14 -1.74
C ASP A 333 -19.79 -0.99 -2.24
N ASP A 334 -20.74 -1.28 -1.35
CA ASP A 334 -21.96 -2.03 -1.69
C ASP A 334 -22.96 -1.23 -2.55
N THR A 335 -22.69 0.06 -2.77
CA THR A 335 -23.49 0.92 -3.63
C THR A 335 -22.99 0.96 -5.09
N ASP A 336 -21.79 0.43 -5.35
CA ASP A 336 -21.24 0.36 -6.71
C ASP A 336 -22.08 -0.56 -7.62
N PRO A 337 -22.68 -0.03 -8.71
CA PRO A 337 -23.49 -0.83 -9.63
C PRO A 337 -22.69 -1.94 -10.35
N LEU A 338 -21.38 -1.74 -10.59
CA LEU A 338 -20.54 -2.78 -11.21
C LEU A 338 -20.26 -3.91 -10.23
N LEU A 339 -19.96 -3.61 -8.97
CA LEU A 339 -19.82 -4.62 -7.92
C LEU A 339 -21.13 -5.40 -7.74
N GLN A 340 -22.26 -4.71 -7.65
CA GLN A 340 -23.57 -5.36 -7.53
C GLN A 340 -23.88 -6.29 -8.73
N ALA A 341 -23.42 -5.95 -9.93
CA ALA A 341 -23.54 -6.84 -11.09
C ALA A 341 -22.67 -8.10 -10.92
N TRP A 342 -21.42 -7.95 -10.47
CA TRP A 342 -20.53 -9.09 -10.19
C TRP A 342 -21.04 -9.97 -9.04
N GLN A 343 -21.60 -9.39 -7.98
CA GLN A 343 -22.22 -10.13 -6.88
C GLN A 343 -23.41 -10.99 -7.35
N LYS A 344 -24.13 -10.60 -8.41
CA LYS A 344 -25.19 -11.44 -9.00
C LYS A 344 -24.62 -12.63 -9.77
N VAL A 345 -23.44 -12.49 -10.35
CA VAL A 345 -22.74 -13.56 -11.09
C VAL A 345 -22.07 -14.53 -10.11
N TYR A 346 -21.44 -14.00 -9.05
CA TYR A 346 -20.68 -14.73 -8.05
C TYR A 346 -21.18 -14.42 -6.62
N PRO A 347 -22.36 -14.94 -6.22
CA PRO A 347 -23.03 -14.53 -4.98
C PRO A 347 -22.33 -14.94 -3.68
N SER A 348 -21.33 -15.82 -3.74
CA SER A 348 -20.64 -16.37 -2.56
C SER A 348 -19.17 -15.95 -2.46
N THR A 349 -18.66 -15.10 -3.34
CA THR A 349 -17.23 -14.72 -3.35
C THR A 349 -16.91 -13.55 -2.43
N LEU A 350 -17.90 -12.72 -2.08
CA LEU A 350 -17.74 -11.50 -1.29
C LEU A 350 -18.46 -11.61 0.04
N LYS A 351 -17.78 -11.22 1.12
CA LYS A 351 -18.36 -10.98 2.44
C LYS A 351 -18.80 -9.52 2.56
N PRO A 352 -19.84 -9.20 3.34
CA PRO A 352 -20.19 -7.81 3.64
C PRO A 352 -19.14 -7.16 4.57
N VAL A 353 -19.03 -5.83 4.54
CA VAL A 353 -18.16 -5.07 5.48
C VAL A 353 -18.49 -5.40 6.93
N SER A 354 -19.74 -5.71 7.25
CA SER A 354 -20.18 -6.09 8.61
C SER A 354 -19.44 -7.31 9.20
N GLU A 355 -18.74 -8.10 8.37
CA GLU A 355 -17.91 -9.23 8.82
C GLU A 355 -16.42 -8.87 9.03
N MET A 356 -16.01 -7.62 8.79
CA MET A 356 -14.65 -7.15 9.08
C MET A 356 -14.47 -6.94 10.59
N SER A 357 -13.38 -7.49 11.17
CA SER A 357 -13.05 -7.30 12.58
C SER A 357 -12.71 -5.82 12.87
N ALA A 358 -12.84 -5.41 14.13
CA ALA A 358 -12.45 -4.06 14.56
C ALA A 358 -10.97 -3.77 14.26
N ASP A 359 -10.12 -4.79 14.43
CA ASP A 359 -8.68 -4.70 14.20
C ASP A 359 -8.35 -4.57 12.70
N LEU A 360 -9.01 -5.37 11.84
CA LEU A 360 -8.88 -5.20 10.40
C LEU A 360 -9.34 -3.81 9.95
N MET A 361 -10.45 -3.32 10.50
CA MET A 361 -10.98 -1.99 10.17
C MET A 361 -9.97 -0.87 10.50
N SER A 362 -9.25 -0.94 11.63
CA SER A 362 -8.26 0.07 12.01
C SER A 362 -7.06 0.15 11.06
N HIS A 363 -6.83 -0.89 10.25
CA HIS A 363 -5.74 -0.94 9.27
C HIS A 363 -6.19 -0.66 7.83
N VAL A 364 -7.49 -0.52 7.58
CA VAL A 364 -7.95 -0.12 6.23
C VAL A 364 -7.53 1.33 5.96
N ARG A 365 -6.83 1.52 4.83
CA ARG A 365 -6.39 2.83 4.31
C ARG A 365 -7.11 3.20 3.01
N TYR A 366 -7.08 4.47 2.61
CA TYR A 366 -7.59 4.91 1.31
C TYR A 366 -6.57 4.54 0.23
N PRO A 367 -6.99 3.97 -0.91
CA PRO A 367 -6.04 3.39 -1.86
C PRO A 367 -5.18 4.41 -2.58
N THR A 368 -3.92 4.06 -2.75
CA THR A 368 -2.90 4.89 -3.37
C THR A 368 -3.23 5.17 -4.84
N ASP A 369 -3.55 4.15 -5.64
CA ASP A 369 -3.79 4.32 -7.09
C ASP A 369 -5.07 5.11 -7.38
N LEU A 370 -6.16 4.85 -6.65
CA LEU A 370 -7.38 5.65 -6.77
C LEU A 370 -7.11 7.13 -6.49
N PHE A 371 -6.36 7.44 -5.43
CA PHE A 371 -6.04 8.82 -5.10
C PHE A 371 -5.13 9.48 -6.14
N LYS A 372 -4.20 8.73 -6.74
CA LYS A 372 -3.38 9.22 -7.87
C LYS A 372 -4.25 9.55 -9.09
N VAL A 373 -5.22 8.70 -9.44
CA VAL A 373 -6.18 8.98 -10.51
C VAL A 373 -7.00 10.24 -10.19
N GLN A 374 -7.56 10.33 -8.98
CA GLN A 374 -8.34 11.50 -8.55
C GLN A 374 -7.50 12.78 -8.59
N ARG A 375 -6.25 12.72 -8.14
CA ARG A 375 -5.29 13.82 -8.23
C ARG A 375 -5.04 14.23 -9.68
N ALA A 376 -4.83 13.28 -10.59
CA ALA A 376 -4.63 13.56 -12.02
C ALA A 376 -5.87 14.25 -12.62
N MET A 377 -7.08 13.78 -12.31
CA MET A 377 -8.32 14.40 -12.74
C MET A 377 -8.46 15.82 -12.17
N LEU A 378 -8.17 16.01 -10.89
CA LEU A 378 -8.26 17.31 -10.22
C LEU A 378 -7.27 18.36 -10.75
N GLY A 379 -6.26 17.98 -11.54
CA GLY A 379 -5.43 18.96 -12.27
C GLY A 379 -6.24 19.84 -13.24
N THR A 380 -7.40 19.38 -13.70
CA THR A 380 -8.28 20.14 -14.60
C THR A 380 -9.75 20.20 -14.15
N TYR A 381 -10.21 19.23 -13.34
CA TYR A 381 -11.59 19.13 -12.86
C TYR A 381 -11.80 19.70 -11.45
N HIS A 382 -10.83 20.41 -10.87
CA HIS A 382 -11.06 21.15 -9.61
C HIS A 382 -12.03 22.32 -9.78
N VAL A 383 -12.20 22.85 -11.01
CA VAL A 383 -13.18 23.91 -11.33
C VAL A 383 -14.61 23.36 -11.48
N ASP A 384 -15.62 24.17 -11.19
CA ASP A 384 -17.03 23.74 -11.15
C ASP A 384 -17.88 24.19 -12.35
N ASP A 385 -17.42 25.17 -13.13
CA ASP A 385 -18.19 25.75 -14.22
C ASP A 385 -17.54 25.56 -15.59
N ALA A 386 -18.39 25.44 -16.60
CA ALA A 386 -18.00 25.24 -17.99
C ALA A 386 -17.08 26.33 -18.56
N ALA A 387 -17.19 27.59 -18.11
CA ALA A 387 -16.39 28.68 -18.67
C ALA A 387 -14.93 28.58 -18.18
N SER A 388 -14.73 28.38 -16.88
CA SER A 388 -13.42 28.14 -16.28
C SER A 388 -12.77 26.87 -16.84
N PHE A 389 -13.54 25.78 -16.97
CA PHE A 389 -13.04 24.53 -17.53
C PHE A 389 -12.61 24.66 -19.00
N TYR A 390 -13.35 25.42 -19.81
CA TYR A 390 -13.00 25.65 -21.20
C TYR A 390 -11.76 26.55 -21.35
N ALA A 391 -11.61 27.57 -20.50
CA ALA A 391 -10.48 28.50 -20.55
C ALA A 391 -9.14 27.81 -20.26
N ARG A 392 -9.11 26.84 -19.35
CA ARG A 392 -7.93 26.06 -18.93
C ARG A 392 -6.72 26.89 -18.48
N ASP A 393 -6.93 28.15 -18.12
CA ASP A 393 -5.88 29.06 -17.64
C ASP A 393 -5.45 28.76 -16.19
N ASN A 394 -6.28 28.04 -15.42
CA ASN A 394 -6.00 27.57 -14.07
C ASN A 394 -5.72 26.05 -13.99
N ALA A 395 -5.06 25.47 -15.00
CA ALA A 395 -4.69 24.05 -14.98
C ALA A 395 -3.50 23.79 -14.02
N TRP A 396 -3.63 22.73 -13.21
CA TRP A 396 -2.62 22.30 -12.24
C TRP A 396 -2.05 20.94 -12.62
N LYS A 397 -0.88 20.62 -12.06
CA LYS A 397 -0.27 19.30 -12.16
C LYS A 397 0.39 18.89 -10.84
N THR A 398 0.64 17.59 -10.71
CA THR A 398 1.50 17.06 -9.66
C THR A 398 2.94 17.56 -9.87
N PRO A 399 3.64 17.98 -8.82
CA PRO A 399 5.05 18.33 -8.93
C PRO A 399 5.92 17.10 -9.22
N ASN A 400 7.08 17.35 -9.82
CA ASN A 400 8.13 16.34 -9.92
C ASN A 400 8.61 15.97 -8.53
N ASP A 401 9.04 14.71 -8.39
CA ASP A 401 9.67 14.22 -7.18
C ASP A 401 10.99 14.97 -6.94
N PRO A 402 11.08 15.77 -5.86
CA PRO A 402 12.26 16.61 -5.62
C PRO A 402 13.53 15.81 -5.30
N VAL A 403 13.42 14.56 -4.83
CA VAL A 403 14.59 13.74 -4.46
C VAL A 403 14.98 12.75 -5.55
N SER A 404 14.15 12.60 -6.59
CA SER A 404 14.47 11.78 -7.76
C SER A 404 15.40 12.51 -8.72
N GLN A 405 16.31 11.76 -9.36
CA GLN A 405 17.14 12.26 -10.46
C GLN A 405 16.44 12.16 -11.82
N ALA A 406 15.34 11.41 -11.88
CA ALA A 406 14.52 11.25 -13.09
C ALA A 406 13.39 12.29 -13.10
N ASP A 407 12.92 12.64 -14.29
CA ASP A 407 11.75 13.50 -14.48
C ASP A 407 10.46 12.68 -14.25
N VAL A 408 10.20 12.37 -12.97
CA VAL A 408 9.05 11.58 -12.50
C VAL A 408 8.27 12.35 -11.46
N LEU A 409 6.97 12.09 -11.36
CA LEU A 409 6.08 12.78 -10.43
C LEU A 409 6.30 12.32 -8.99
N GLN A 410 6.00 13.20 -8.03
CA GLN A 410 6.01 12.86 -6.62
C GLN A 410 4.82 11.95 -6.28
N PRO A 411 5.02 10.80 -5.59
CA PRO A 411 3.91 10.00 -5.09
C PRO A 411 3.15 10.73 -3.97
N PRO A 412 1.85 10.46 -3.78
CA PRO A 412 1.17 10.88 -2.56
C PRO A 412 1.73 10.10 -1.36
N TYR A 413 1.54 10.61 -0.15
CA TYR A 413 2.06 9.95 1.04
C TYR A 413 1.10 10.01 2.22
N TYR A 414 1.09 8.93 3.00
CA TYR A 414 0.30 8.80 4.22
C TYR A 414 0.92 9.54 5.40
N LEU A 415 0.12 10.31 6.13
CA LEU A 415 0.48 10.80 7.45
C LEU A 415 -0.76 11.19 8.26
N SER A 416 -0.62 11.18 9.58
CA SER A 416 -1.62 11.76 10.49
C SER A 416 -1.52 13.28 10.50
N MET A 417 -2.58 13.95 10.04
CA MET A 417 -2.67 15.41 10.00
C MET A 417 -4.06 15.92 10.36
N LYS A 418 -4.12 17.18 10.77
CA LYS A 418 -5.36 17.92 11.06
C LYS A 418 -5.55 19.01 10.01
N MET A 419 -6.51 18.82 9.10
CA MET A 419 -6.91 19.83 8.13
C MET A 419 -7.79 20.92 8.79
N PRO A 420 -7.85 22.14 8.21
CA PRO A 420 -8.73 23.19 8.71
C PRO A 420 -10.18 22.71 8.91
N GLY A 421 -10.75 23.01 10.07
CA GLY A 421 -12.12 22.61 10.42
C GLY A 421 -12.26 21.19 11.00
N GLN A 422 -11.19 20.39 11.03
CA GLN A 422 -11.18 19.15 11.80
C GLN A 422 -10.90 19.45 13.28
N GLU A 423 -11.44 18.62 14.18
CA GLU A 423 -11.24 18.76 15.63
C GLU A 423 -9.94 18.05 16.09
N ALA A 424 -9.59 16.94 15.46
CA ALA A 424 -8.42 16.11 15.78
C ALA A 424 -7.66 15.68 14.51
N PRO A 425 -6.36 15.32 14.62
CA PRO A 425 -5.63 14.70 13.53
C PRO A 425 -6.25 13.37 13.10
N THR A 426 -6.25 13.11 11.80
CA THR A 426 -6.74 11.89 11.17
C THR A 426 -5.68 11.34 10.23
N PHE A 427 -5.53 10.01 10.20
CA PHE A 427 -4.63 9.36 9.24
C PHE A 427 -5.12 9.64 7.82
N SER A 428 -4.32 10.34 7.04
CA SER A 428 -4.71 10.88 5.74
C SER A 428 -3.66 10.55 4.71
N MET A 429 -4.04 10.57 3.45
CA MET A 429 -3.08 10.61 2.34
C MET A 429 -3.07 12.01 1.75
N PHE A 430 -1.88 12.52 1.48
CA PHE A 430 -1.65 13.91 1.11
C PHE A 430 -0.89 14.04 -0.21
N THR A 431 -1.18 15.10 -0.96
CA THR A 431 -0.44 15.49 -2.15
C THR A 431 -0.53 17.00 -2.40
N SER A 432 0.32 17.51 -3.28
CA SER A 432 0.40 18.93 -3.62
C SER A 432 0.25 19.16 -5.12
N PHE A 433 -0.07 20.41 -5.48
CA PHE A 433 -0.24 20.86 -6.86
C PHE A 433 0.63 22.08 -7.17
N ILE A 434 1.13 22.12 -8.40
CA ILE A 434 1.85 23.27 -8.99
C ILE A 434 1.17 23.64 -10.34
N PRO A 435 1.47 24.82 -10.92
CA PRO A 435 0.94 25.16 -12.25
C PRO A 435 1.34 24.15 -13.32
N ALA A 436 0.43 23.86 -14.25
CA ALA A 436 0.67 22.91 -15.35
C ALA A 436 1.66 23.40 -16.42
N ALA A 437 2.05 24.69 -16.40
CA ALA A 437 2.94 25.28 -17.39
C ALA A 437 4.32 24.57 -17.47
N GLU A 438 4.86 24.45 -18.68
CA GLU A 438 6.14 23.79 -18.98
C GLU A 438 7.13 24.74 -19.67
N GLY A 439 8.40 24.31 -19.76
CA GLY A 439 9.47 25.09 -20.40
C GLY A 439 9.83 26.36 -19.63
N ASP A 440 10.11 27.45 -20.36
CA ASP A 440 10.50 28.75 -19.77
C ASP A 440 9.40 29.37 -18.88
N GLY A 441 8.16 28.88 -18.99
CA GLY A 441 7.02 29.29 -18.15
C GLY A 441 6.77 28.40 -16.93
N ALA A 442 7.57 27.34 -16.74
CA ALA A 442 7.40 26.42 -15.62
C ALA A 442 7.67 27.13 -14.29
N ARG A 443 6.73 27.01 -13.37
CA ARG A 443 6.83 27.58 -12.02
C ARG A 443 6.61 26.46 -11.00
N ASN A 444 7.53 26.35 -10.05
CA ASN A 444 7.43 25.44 -8.93
C ASN A 444 6.90 26.16 -7.69
N VAL A 445 5.77 26.87 -7.85
CA VAL A 445 5.03 27.48 -6.75
C VAL A 445 3.84 26.60 -6.43
N LEU A 446 3.49 26.53 -5.15
CA LEU A 446 2.37 25.73 -4.70
C LEU A 446 1.04 26.41 -5.06
N MET A 447 0.13 25.65 -5.67
CA MET A 447 -1.23 26.09 -6.00
C MET A 447 -2.29 25.52 -5.06
N GLY A 448 -2.04 24.34 -4.50
CA GLY A 448 -2.98 23.70 -3.60
C GLY A 448 -2.44 22.45 -2.94
N TYR A 449 -3.13 22.04 -1.90
CA TYR A 449 -2.95 20.77 -1.23
C TYR A 449 -4.23 19.96 -1.30
N LEU A 450 -4.12 18.64 -1.44
CA LEU A 450 -5.24 17.73 -1.36
C LEU A 450 -4.93 16.67 -0.32
N ALA A 451 -5.87 16.47 0.59
CA ALA A 451 -5.87 15.38 1.55
C ALA A 451 -7.12 14.53 1.36
N VAL A 452 -6.98 13.22 1.56
CA VAL A 452 -8.11 12.30 1.71
C VAL A 452 -8.02 11.64 3.08
N ASP A 453 -9.14 11.61 3.79
CA ASP A 453 -9.23 10.86 5.03
C ASP A 453 -9.06 9.37 4.73
N SER A 454 -8.03 8.79 5.33
CA SER A 454 -7.63 7.41 5.13
C SER A 454 -7.91 6.56 6.37
N ASP A 455 -8.66 7.09 7.36
CA ASP A 455 -9.01 6.37 8.57
C ASP A 455 -10.39 5.72 8.47
N ALA A 456 -10.43 4.41 8.25
CA ALA A 456 -11.67 3.66 8.20
C ALA A 456 -12.36 3.50 9.58
N GLY A 457 -11.69 3.89 10.67
CA GLY A 457 -12.13 3.72 12.05
C GLY A 457 -11.84 2.33 12.61
N SER A 458 -12.05 2.16 13.91
CA SER A 458 -11.77 0.92 14.66
C SER A 458 -13.04 0.19 15.11
N THR A 459 -14.19 0.51 14.53
CA THR A 459 -15.46 -0.15 14.86
C THR A 459 -15.70 -1.31 13.90
N ALA A 460 -15.90 -2.52 14.44
CA ALA A 460 -16.13 -3.73 13.66
C ALA A 460 -17.25 -3.52 12.64
N GLY A 461 -16.90 -3.73 11.37
CA GLY A 461 -17.82 -3.65 10.23
C GLY A 461 -18.51 -2.31 10.00
N GLN A 462 -18.04 -1.21 10.59
CA GLN A 462 -18.59 0.12 10.40
C GLN A 462 -17.51 1.10 9.94
N LYS A 463 -17.66 1.60 8.70
CA LYS A 463 -16.78 2.64 8.18
C LYS A 463 -16.97 3.95 8.93
N ALA A 464 -15.86 4.62 9.24
CA ALA A 464 -15.88 6.00 9.72
C ALA A 464 -16.60 6.91 8.71
N ALA A 465 -17.35 7.89 9.22
CA ALA A 465 -18.16 8.77 8.38
C ALA A 465 -17.33 9.65 7.43
N ASP A 466 -16.12 10.01 7.83
CA ASP A 466 -15.23 10.86 7.05
C ASP A 466 -14.28 10.05 6.14
N TYR A 467 -14.23 8.72 6.22
CA TYR A 467 -13.34 7.92 5.37
C TYR A 467 -13.57 8.20 3.88
N GLY A 468 -12.50 8.50 3.16
CA GLY A 468 -12.53 8.82 1.73
C GLY A 468 -12.97 10.24 1.40
N LYS A 469 -13.18 11.09 2.41
CA LYS A 469 -13.54 12.49 2.21
C LYS A 469 -12.34 13.30 1.73
N LEU A 470 -12.45 13.83 0.51
CA LEU A 470 -11.45 14.67 -0.14
C LEU A 470 -11.58 16.13 0.30
N ARG A 471 -10.46 16.72 0.73
CA ARG A 471 -10.37 18.12 1.18
C ARG A 471 -9.23 18.81 0.46
N MET A 472 -9.53 19.88 -0.27
CA MET A 472 -8.57 20.67 -1.02
C MET A 472 -8.44 22.09 -0.45
N LEU A 473 -7.19 22.47 -0.17
CA LEU A 473 -6.81 23.84 0.17
C LEU A 473 -6.29 24.52 -1.09
N GLU A 474 -6.98 25.55 -1.57
CA GLU A 474 -6.51 26.34 -2.71
C GLU A 474 -5.66 27.51 -2.20
N ILE A 475 -4.39 27.56 -2.60
CA ILE A 475 -3.50 28.63 -2.19
C ILE A 475 -3.89 29.91 -2.91
N SER A 476 -4.15 30.94 -2.14
CA SER A 476 -4.51 32.25 -2.68
C SER A 476 -3.38 32.82 -3.55
N ALA A 477 -3.72 33.32 -4.74
CA ALA A 477 -2.77 33.82 -5.74
C ALA A 477 -2.02 35.10 -5.31
N ASP A 478 -2.39 35.71 -4.19
CA ASP A 478 -1.72 36.88 -3.60
C ASP A 478 -0.42 36.52 -2.87
N VAL A 479 -0.22 35.26 -2.50
CA VAL A 479 0.98 34.78 -1.79
C VAL A 479 1.69 33.72 -2.64
N SER A 480 2.98 33.92 -2.90
CA SER A 480 3.81 32.93 -3.58
C SER A 480 4.42 31.96 -2.56
N VAL A 481 3.82 30.78 -2.42
CA VAL A 481 4.36 29.71 -1.55
C VAL A 481 5.30 28.81 -2.37
N PRO A 482 6.52 28.53 -1.91
CA PRO A 482 7.41 27.59 -2.57
C PRO A 482 6.80 26.19 -2.69
N GLY A 483 6.79 25.62 -3.91
CA GLY A 483 6.42 24.22 -4.12
C GLY A 483 7.58 23.27 -3.78
N PRO A 484 7.36 21.94 -3.82
CA PRO A 484 8.34 20.94 -3.37
C PRO A 484 9.73 21.09 -4.01
N GLY A 485 9.79 21.32 -5.32
CA GLY A 485 11.07 21.52 -6.02
C GLY A 485 11.85 22.76 -5.56
N GLN A 486 11.16 23.86 -5.20
CA GLN A 486 11.83 25.05 -4.66
C GLN A 486 12.34 24.80 -3.23
N VAL A 487 11.55 24.14 -2.39
CA VAL A 487 11.94 23.79 -1.01
C VAL A 487 13.17 22.88 -1.02
N GLN A 488 13.20 21.87 -1.88
CA GLN A 488 14.36 20.98 -2.00
C GLN A 488 15.62 21.71 -2.47
N ASN A 489 15.49 22.63 -3.43
CA ASN A 489 16.63 23.44 -3.86
C ASN A 489 17.18 24.27 -2.70
N THR A 490 16.31 24.79 -1.83
CA THR A 490 16.73 25.47 -0.60
C THR A 490 17.53 24.52 0.29
N PHE A 491 17.01 23.32 0.60
CA PHE A 491 17.74 22.32 1.41
C PHE A 491 19.09 21.93 0.80
N ASN A 492 19.16 21.74 -0.51
CA ASN A 492 20.42 21.41 -1.19
C ASN A 492 21.43 22.56 -1.17
N SER A 493 20.95 23.80 -1.12
CA SER A 493 21.78 25.01 -1.09
C SER A 493 22.18 25.44 0.33
N ASP A 494 21.41 25.03 1.33
CA ASP A 494 21.70 25.30 2.73
C ASP A 494 22.83 24.38 3.20
N GLN A 495 23.91 24.99 3.69
CA GLN A 495 25.12 24.28 4.12
C GLN A 495 25.12 23.97 5.63
N GLN A 496 24.04 24.31 6.34
CA GLN A 496 23.92 24.12 7.79
C GLN A 496 23.25 22.83 8.20
#